data_AF-A0A7K6NGW3-F1
#
_entry.id   AF-A0A7K6NGW3-F1
#
_cell.length_a   1.000
_cell.length_b   1.000
_cell.length_c   1.000
_cell.angle_alpha   90.00
_cell.angle_beta   90.00
_cell.angle_gamma   90.00
#
_symmetry.space_group_name_H-M   'P 1'
#
loop_
_entity.id
_entity.type
_entity.pdbx_description
1 polymer ?
#
loop_
_entity_poly.entity_id
_entity_poly.type
_entity_poly.pdbx_seq_one_letter_code
_entity_poly.pdbx_strand_id
1 'polypeptide(L)'
;KSAETSPSVVFENIQGCNLQGLSMLLESISSLAADDDFTVEVIPERNVAVVTFIKSIDTEEFVRKCLQNKRIKELEITARLLELTRSIKAENLPASISTDCISVYFQNPQNGGGPVSDVQLFSKKNAAIITFHDHKGNA
;
A
#
# COMPACT_ATOMS: atom_id res chain seq x y z
N LYS A 1 7.54 -14.88 -21.22
CA LYS A 1 7.92 -14.36 -19.89
C LYS A 1 6.63 -13.87 -19.26
N SER A 2 5.98 -14.69 -18.43
CA SER A 2 4.71 -14.29 -17.81
C SER A 2 5.03 -13.08 -16.94
N ALA A 3 4.37 -11.94 -17.18
CA ALA A 3 4.41 -10.86 -16.22
C ALA A 3 3.84 -11.43 -14.93
N GLU A 4 4.63 -11.47 -13.86
CA GLU A 4 4.09 -11.77 -12.54
C GLU A 4 3.14 -10.63 -12.22
N THR A 5 1.85 -10.89 -12.33
CA THR A 5 0.79 -9.95 -11.95
C THR A 5 0.92 -9.71 -10.46
N SER A 6 1.00 -8.46 -10.04
CA SER A 6 1.09 -8.10 -8.62
C SER A 6 -0.06 -8.76 -7.85
N PRO A 7 0.21 -9.46 -6.73
CA PRO A 7 -0.83 -10.02 -5.86
C PRO A 7 -1.56 -8.91 -5.08
N SER A 8 -1.17 -7.65 -5.26
CA SER A 8 -1.70 -6.52 -4.53
C SER A 8 -2.43 -5.54 -5.46
N VAL A 9 -3.53 -4.99 -4.95
CA VAL A 9 -4.37 -4.00 -5.61
C VAL A 9 -4.46 -2.78 -4.71
N VAL A 10 -4.20 -1.60 -5.28
CA VAL A 10 -4.31 -0.33 -4.59
C VAL A 10 -5.67 0.31 -4.89
N PHE A 11 -6.33 0.74 -3.82
CA PHE A 11 -7.59 1.46 -3.83
C PHE A 11 -7.36 2.90 -3.38
N GLU A 12 -7.68 3.87 -4.23
CA GLU A 12 -7.49 5.30 -3.95
C GLU A 12 -8.87 5.96 -3.73
N ASN A 13 -8.86 7.11 -3.05
CA ASN A 13 -10.06 7.88 -2.73
C ASN A 13 -11.03 7.20 -1.73
N ILE A 14 -10.49 6.56 -0.69
CA ILE A 14 -11.28 5.78 0.28
C ILE A 14 -11.95 6.59 1.40
N GLN A 15 -11.95 7.95 1.39
CA GLN A 15 -12.46 8.75 2.53
C GLN A 15 -13.95 8.51 2.84
N GLY A 16 -14.72 8.10 1.83
CA GLY A 16 -16.14 7.75 1.99
C GLY A 16 -16.39 6.36 2.55
N CYS A 17 -15.34 5.57 2.81
CA CYS A 17 -15.45 4.16 3.19
C CYS A 17 -14.68 3.86 4.48
N ASN A 18 -15.34 3.22 5.45
CA ASN A 18 -14.65 2.67 6.62
C ASN A 18 -14.06 1.29 6.29
N LEU A 19 -13.09 0.82 7.09
CA LEU A 19 -12.39 -0.45 6.87
C LEU A 19 -13.36 -1.62 6.71
N GLN A 20 -14.35 -1.75 7.59
CA GLN A 20 -15.32 -2.84 7.54
C GLN A 20 -16.16 -2.82 6.25
N GLY A 21 -16.59 -1.63 5.83
CA GLY A 21 -17.36 -1.43 4.61
C GLY A 21 -16.54 -1.76 3.36
N LEU A 22 -15.25 -1.41 3.36
CA LEU A 22 -14.34 -1.75 2.29
C LEU A 22 -14.11 -3.27 2.25
N SER A 23 -13.80 -3.91 3.38
CA SER A 23 -13.61 -5.36 3.45
C SER A 23 -14.83 -6.12 2.93
N MET A 24 -16.04 -5.82 3.41
CA MET A 24 -17.27 -6.46 2.93
C MET A 24 -17.51 -6.28 1.41
N LEU A 25 -17.16 -5.12 0.88
CA LEU A 25 -17.28 -4.85 -0.55
C LEU A 25 -16.28 -5.71 -1.35
N LEU A 26 -15.05 -5.84 -0.86
CA LEU A 26 -14.00 -6.63 -1.48
C LEU A 26 -14.30 -8.13 -1.41
N GLU A 27 -14.81 -8.63 -0.28
CA GLU A 27 -15.28 -10.01 -0.12
C GLU A 27 -16.37 -10.33 -1.15
N SER A 28 -17.34 -9.43 -1.32
CA SER A 28 -18.42 -9.61 -2.29
C SER A 28 -17.93 -9.65 -3.74
N ILE A 29 -16.92 -8.86 -4.09
CA ILE A 29 -16.37 -8.79 -5.46
C ILE A 29 -15.45 -9.98 -5.76
N SER A 30 -14.61 -10.35 -4.78
CA SER A 30 -13.61 -11.42 -4.93
C SER A 30 -14.18 -12.82 -4.70
N SER A 31 -15.30 -12.94 -3.98
CA SER A 31 -15.79 -14.21 -3.42
C SER A 31 -14.76 -14.88 -2.50
N LEU A 32 -13.97 -14.08 -1.79
CA LEU A 32 -12.96 -14.48 -0.83
C LEU A 32 -13.28 -13.92 0.56
N ALA A 33 -12.66 -14.49 1.60
CA ALA A 33 -12.79 -14.01 2.98
C ALA A 33 -11.64 -13.06 3.36
N ALA A 34 -11.96 -11.93 4.00
CA ALA A 34 -10.93 -11.07 4.59
C ALA A 34 -10.16 -11.82 5.69
N ASP A 35 -8.90 -11.44 5.90
CA ASP A 35 -7.93 -12.01 6.85
C ASP A 35 -7.45 -13.44 6.54
N ASP A 36 -8.28 -14.29 5.95
CA ASP A 36 -7.91 -15.65 5.54
C ASP A 36 -7.34 -15.70 4.11
N ASP A 37 -7.98 -14.99 3.18
CA ASP A 37 -7.67 -15.08 1.75
C ASP A 37 -6.99 -13.80 1.21
N PHE A 38 -7.16 -12.68 1.90
CA PHE A 38 -6.51 -11.41 1.60
C PHE A 38 -6.43 -10.53 2.85
N THR A 39 -5.46 -9.63 2.87
CA THR A 39 -5.31 -8.60 3.91
C THR A 39 -5.62 -7.22 3.35
N VAL A 40 -6.07 -6.30 4.22
CA VAL A 40 -6.34 -4.91 3.87
C VAL A 40 -5.54 -3.99 4.78
N GLU A 41 -4.62 -3.22 4.20
CA GLU A 41 -3.85 -2.19 4.91
C GLU A 41 -4.34 -0.80 4.49
N VAL A 42 -4.72 0.03 5.45
CA VAL A 42 -5.14 1.42 5.19
C VAL A 42 -4.00 2.36 5.48
N ILE A 43 -3.75 3.29 4.54
CA ILE A 43 -2.76 4.37 4.66
C ILE A 43 -3.52 5.71 4.67
N PRO A 44 -3.97 6.19 5.85
CA PRO A 44 -4.79 7.39 5.95
C PRO A 44 -4.06 8.64 5.43
N GLU A 45 -2.73 8.69 5.55
CA GLU A 45 -1.90 9.80 5.05
C GLU A 45 -2.04 10.04 3.55
N ARG A 46 -2.34 8.97 2.80
CA ARG A 46 -2.46 9.02 1.34
C ARG A 46 -3.89 8.84 0.86
N ASN A 47 -4.83 8.56 1.77
CA ASN A 47 -6.20 8.21 1.43
C ASN A 47 -6.27 7.00 0.49
N VAL A 48 -5.52 5.96 0.86
CA VAL A 48 -5.33 4.73 0.08
C VAL A 48 -5.54 3.51 0.97
N ALA A 49 -6.07 2.44 0.39
CA ALA A 49 -5.97 1.09 0.94
C ALA A 49 -5.21 0.17 -0.03
N VAL A 50 -4.43 -0.75 0.52
CA VAL A 50 -3.76 -1.81 -0.24
C VAL A 50 -4.39 -3.14 0.17
N VAL A 51 -4.87 -3.87 -0.83
CA VAL A 51 -5.36 -5.23 -0.67
C VAL A 51 -4.29 -6.16 -1.16
N THR A 52 -3.86 -7.11 -0.34
CA THR A 52 -2.86 -8.12 -0.72
C THR A 52 -3.50 -9.50 -0.64
N PHE A 53 -3.61 -10.17 -1.78
CA PHE A 53 -4.21 -11.49 -1.88
C PHE A 53 -3.21 -12.56 -1.45
N ILE A 54 -3.60 -13.37 -0.45
CA ILE A 54 -2.85 -14.54 0.01
C ILE A 54 -3.15 -15.71 -0.93
N LYS A 55 -4.42 -15.87 -1.32
CA LYS A 55 -4.82 -16.83 -2.36
C LYS A 55 -4.42 -16.32 -3.74
N SER A 56 -3.92 -17.24 -4.56
CA SER A 56 -3.68 -16.97 -5.98
C SER A 56 -5.00 -16.67 -6.69
N ILE A 57 -5.13 -15.45 -7.20
CA ILE A 57 -6.26 -15.02 -8.02
C ILE A 57 -5.77 -14.27 -9.26
N ASP A 58 -6.68 -14.12 -10.24
CA ASP A 58 -6.48 -13.17 -11.35
C ASP A 58 -6.76 -11.74 -10.86
N THR A 59 -5.71 -11.02 -10.52
CA THR A 59 -5.81 -9.65 -9.98
C THR A 59 -6.24 -8.64 -11.04
N GLU A 60 -6.00 -8.88 -12.33
CA GLU A 60 -6.50 -8.05 -13.43
C GLU A 60 -8.02 -8.21 -13.59
N GLU A 61 -8.51 -9.46 -13.57
CA GLU A 61 -9.95 -9.72 -13.60
C GLU A 61 -10.64 -9.12 -12.37
N PHE A 62 -10.03 -9.24 -11.20
CA PHE A 62 -10.55 -8.62 -9.97
C PHE A 62 -10.65 -7.09 -10.09
N VAL A 63 -9.60 -6.41 -10.55
CA VAL A 63 -9.63 -4.96 -10.81
C VAL A 63 -10.75 -4.61 -11.79
N ARG A 64 -10.92 -5.39 -12.88
CA ARG A 64 -12.01 -5.20 -13.83
C ARG A 64 -13.39 -5.33 -13.17
N LYS A 65 -13.57 -6.29 -12.25
CA LYS A 65 -14.82 -6.44 -11.48
C LYS A 65 -15.05 -5.24 -10.54
N CYS A 66 -14.00 -4.74 -9.89
CA CYS A 66 -14.07 -3.52 -9.07
C CYS A 66 -14.55 -2.31 -9.88
N LEU A 67 -13.95 -2.09 -11.05
CA LEU A 67 -14.31 -0.97 -11.94
C LEU A 67 -15.73 -1.08 -12.51
N GLN A 68 -16.36 -2.27 -12.46
CA GLN A 68 -17.74 -2.48 -12.87
C GLN A 68 -18.73 -2.39 -11.70
N ASN A 69 -18.25 -2.45 -10.45
CA ASN A 69 -19.09 -2.45 -9.27
C ASN A 69 -19.74 -1.08 -9.02
N LYS A 70 -21.05 -1.07 -8.78
CA LYS A 70 -21.83 0.16 -8.59
C LYS A 70 -21.37 0.97 -7.37
N ARG A 71 -21.11 0.31 -6.24
CA ARG A 71 -20.69 0.99 -5.00
C ARG A 71 -19.32 1.62 -5.13
N ILE A 72 -18.38 0.93 -5.79
CA ILE A 72 -17.05 1.49 -6.08
C ILE A 72 -17.18 2.80 -6.87
N LYS A 73 -18.04 2.82 -7.90
CA LYS A 73 -18.31 4.04 -8.69
C LYS A 73 -19.00 5.14 -7.90
N GLU A 74 -20.02 4.80 -7.10
CA GLU A 74 -20.76 5.75 -6.27
C GLU A 74 -19.88 6.42 -5.21
N LEU A 75 -18.89 5.69 -4.68
CA LEU A 75 -17.91 6.19 -3.72
C LEU A 75 -16.70 6.86 -4.40
N GLU A 76 -16.68 6.92 -5.74
CA GLU A 76 -15.55 7.43 -6.54
C GLU A 76 -14.21 6.78 -6.19
N ILE A 77 -14.24 5.51 -5.75
CA ILE A 77 -13.04 4.74 -5.44
C ILE A 77 -12.43 4.25 -6.77
N THR A 78 -11.12 4.39 -6.91
CA THR A 78 -10.38 3.78 -8.03
C THR A 78 -9.69 2.50 -7.55
N ALA A 79 -9.50 1.55 -8.45
CA ALA A 79 -8.78 0.31 -8.19
C ALA A 79 -7.79 0.04 -9.33
N ARG A 80 -6.55 -0.29 -8.99
CA ARG A 80 -5.50 -0.66 -9.96
C ARG A 80 -4.49 -1.60 -9.31
N LEU A 81 -3.74 -2.34 -10.12
CA LEU A 81 -2.65 -3.16 -9.60
C LEU A 81 -1.63 -2.30 -8.87
N LEU A 82 -1.10 -2.80 -7.75
CA LEU A 82 -0.04 -2.13 -7.01
C LEU A 82 1.25 -2.24 -7.82
N GLU A 83 1.77 -1.09 -8.22
CA GLU A 83 3.05 -0.95 -8.90
C GLU A 83 4.21 -1.09 -7.92
N LEU A 84 5.39 -1.41 -8.45
CA LEU A 84 6.62 -1.34 -7.67
C LEU A 84 6.80 0.09 -7.14
N THR A 85 6.93 0.21 -5.83
CA THR A 85 7.09 1.50 -5.14
C THR A 85 8.55 1.74 -4.82
N ARG A 86 8.95 3.01 -4.91
CA ARG A 86 10.23 3.51 -4.39
C ARG A 86 10.09 4.11 -3.00
N SER A 87 8.91 4.07 -2.40
CA SER A 87 8.63 4.71 -1.12
C SER A 87 8.10 3.71 -0.11
N ILE A 88 8.57 3.83 1.14
CA ILE A 88 8.15 3.04 2.29
C ILE A 88 7.64 3.96 3.40
N LYS A 89 6.82 3.39 4.30
CA LYS A 89 6.42 4.03 5.56
C LYS A 89 7.17 3.38 6.71
N ALA A 90 7.86 4.17 7.52
CA ALA A 90 8.45 3.74 8.79
C ALA A 90 7.56 4.22 9.94
N GLU A 91 7.23 3.33 10.87
CA GLU A 91 6.40 3.63 12.05
C GLU A 91 7.19 3.38 13.34
N ASN A 92 6.62 3.81 14.48
CA ASN A 92 7.24 3.72 15.81
C ASN A 92 8.58 4.46 15.91
N LEU A 93 8.70 5.59 15.20
CA LEU A 93 9.89 6.42 15.23
C LEU A 93 10.03 7.15 16.58
N PRO A 94 11.25 7.27 17.12
CA PRO A 94 11.49 8.09 18.32
C PRO A 94 11.04 9.54 18.11
N ALA A 95 10.40 10.14 19.12
CA ALA A 95 9.82 11.49 18.99
C ALA A 95 10.83 12.59 18.63
N SER A 96 12.12 12.39 18.93
CA SER A 96 13.21 13.34 18.68
C SER A 96 14.08 12.98 17.46
N ILE A 97 13.70 11.98 16.66
CA ILE A 97 14.51 11.59 15.51
C ILE A 97 14.49 12.66 14.42
N SER A 98 15.65 12.97 13.85
CA SER A 98 15.78 13.88 12.71
C SER A 98 15.64 13.14 11.38
N THR A 99 15.26 13.87 10.34
CA THR A 99 15.26 13.37 8.96
C THR A 99 16.65 12.88 8.53
N ASP A 100 17.73 13.51 9.00
CA ASP A 100 19.10 13.09 8.71
C ASP A 100 19.41 11.69 9.29
N CYS A 101 19.01 11.44 10.54
CA CYS A 101 19.18 10.13 11.17
C CYS A 101 18.40 9.03 10.41
N ILE A 102 17.16 9.33 10.00
CA ILE A 102 16.34 8.43 9.19
C ILE A 102 17.04 8.16 7.85
N SER A 103 17.48 9.20 7.15
CA SER A 103 18.18 9.08 5.87
C SER A 103 19.45 8.24 5.99
N VAL A 104 20.28 8.43 7.02
CA VAL A 104 21.50 7.62 7.22
C VAL A 104 21.15 6.16 7.47
N TYR A 105 20.14 5.87 8.28
CA TYR A 105 19.73 4.50 8.59
C TYR A 105 19.26 3.74 7.34
N PHE A 106 18.39 4.36 6.53
CA PHE A 106 17.82 3.75 5.33
C PHE A 106 18.75 3.79 4.11
N GLN A 107 19.83 4.58 4.14
CA GLN A 107 20.89 4.52 3.13
C GLN A 107 21.89 3.39 3.37
N ASN A 108 21.96 2.87 4.59
CA ASN A 108 22.94 1.83 4.94
C ASN A 108 22.57 0.49 4.29
N PRO A 109 23.38 -0.06 3.37
CA PRO A 109 23.10 -1.34 2.73
C PRO A 109 23.06 -2.51 3.72
N GLN A 110 23.74 -2.42 4.86
CA GLN A 110 23.70 -3.44 5.91
C GLN A 110 22.31 -3.58 6.55
N ASN A 111 21.47 -2.54 6.44
CA ASN A 111 20.09 -2.55 6.89
C ASN A 111 19.10 -2.96 5.77
N GLY A 112 19.59 -3.45 4.62
CA GLY A 112 18.77 -3.65 3.42
C GLY A 112 18.38 -2.34 2.72
N GLY A 113 19.08 -1.25 3.06
CA GLY A 113 18.82 0.10 2.55
C GLY A 113 19.40 0.39 1.17
N GLY A 114 19.14 1.60 0.69
CA GLY A 114 19.62 2.10 -0.59
C GLY A 114 19.59 3.62 -0.67
N PRO A 115 20.05 4.24 -1.77
CA PRO A 115 20.10 5.70 -1.89
C PRO A 115 18.73 6.32 -1.65
N VAL A 116 18.63 7.16 -0.61
CA VAL A 116 17.39 7.87 -0.23
C VAL A 116 17.35 9.20 -0.95
N SER A 117 16.23 9.48 -1.62
CA SER A 117 15.98 10.74 -2.32
C SER A 117 15.21 11.75 -1.48
N ASP A 118 14.30 11.31 -0.60
CA ASP A 118 13.45 12.19 0.21
C ASP A 118 12.99 11.50 1.51
N VAL A 119 12.78 12.29 2.56
CA VAL A 119 12.21 11.85 3.85
C VAL A 119 11.17 12.86 4.33
N GLN A 120 9.93 12.41 4.43
CA GLN A 120 8.81 13.19 4.95
C GLN A 120 8.44 12.70 6.34
N LEU A 121 8.76 13.51 7.36
CA LEU A 121 8.51 13.17 8.76
C LEU A 121 7.13 13.65 9.23
N PHE A 122 6.39 12.75 9.88
CA PHE A 122 5.10 13.01 10.51
C PHE A 122 5.25 12.88 12.02
N SER A 123 5.88 13.86 12.68
CA SER A 123 6.23 13.77 14.11
C SER A 123 5.04 13.49 15.02
N LYS A 124 3.85 14.05 14.73
CA LYS A 124 2.62 13.79 15.49
C LYS A 124 2.15 12.33 15.43
N LYS A 125 2.59 11.58 14.42
CA LYS A 125 2.21 10.18 14.16
C LYS A 125 3.36 9.20 14.40
N ASN A 126 4.52 9.68 14.89
CA ASN A 126 5.74 8.87 15.04
C ASN A 126 6.07 8.04 13.79
N ALA A 127 5.87 8.63 12.61
CA ALA A 127 6.02 7.96 11.33
C ALA A 127 6.74 8.82 10.31
N ALA A 128 7.35 8.20 9.30
CA ALA A 128 7.95 8.89 8.16
C ALA A 128 7.68 8.14 6.87
N ILE A 129 7.60 8.87 5.76
CA ILE A 129 7.66 8.29 4.41
C ILE A 129 9.09 8.50 3.89
N ILE A 130 9.76 7.42 3.54
CA ILE A 130 11.11 7.41 2.97
C ILE A 130 10.98 7.06 1.50
N THR A 131 11.56 7.88 0.62
CA THR A 131 11.59 7.64 -0.82
C THR A 131 13.02 7.36 -1.26
N PHE A 132 13.22 6.26 -1.98
CA PHE A 132 14.48 5.83 -2.56
C PHE A 132 14.61 6.27 -4.02
N HIS A 133 15.84 6.30 -4.53
CA HIS A 133 16.11 6.59 -5.93
C HIS A 133 15.66 5.47 -6.88
N ASP A 134 15.71 4.21 -6.43
CA ASP A 134 15.27 3.05 -7.20
C ASP A 134 14.24 2.24 -6.38
N HIS A 135 13.35 1.53 -7.09
CA HIS A 135 12.35 0.61 -6.54
C HIS A 135 12.94 -0.78 -6.23
N LYS A 136 14.17 -1.04 -6.70
CA LYS A 136 14.92 -2.24 -6.34
C LYS A 136 15.39 -2.13 -4.89
N GLY A 137 14.62 -2.71 -3.98
CA GLY A 137 15.17 -3.17 -2.71
C GLY A 137 16.21 -4.25 -3.03
N ASN A 138 17.47 -4.03 -2.65
CA ASN A 138 18.44 -5.12 -2.63
C ASN A 138 18.09 -5.97 -1.40
N ALA A 139 17.21 -6.96 -1.60
CA ALA A 139 16.92 -8.02 -0.64
C ALA A 139 17.59 -9.33 -1.12
#